data_AF-A0AA88NRS8-F1
#
_entry.id   AF-A0AA88NRS8-F1
#
_cell.length_a   1.000
_cell.length_b   1.000
_cell.length_c   1.000
_cell.angle_alpha   90.00
_cell.angle_beta   90.00
_cell.angle_gamma   90.00
#
_symmetry.space_group_name_H-M   'P 1'
#
loop_
_entity.id
_entity.type
_entity.pdbx_description
1 polymer ?
#
loop_
_entity_poly.entity_id
_entity_poly.type
_entity_poly.pdbx_seq_one_letter_code
_entity_poly.pdbx_strand_id
1 'polypeptide(L)'
;MLFLFKAQELHRVLQPFLLCRFKDEVERDLPKKLEVVVYHGMSSLQKKYYKAIRNKDRSVFGQHQGKSNQLTNIQLQLRKCVCHPYLFNEPRRRLWFQSEAAAQLQTR
;
A
#
# COMPACT_ATOMS: atom_id res chain seq x y z
N MET A 1 -5.87 -7.23 -39.33
CA MET A 1 -6.88 -6.28 -39.87
C MET A 1 -8.24 -6.39 -39.17
N LEU A 2 -8.80 -7.59 -38.99
CA LEU A 2 -10.11 -7.81 -38.31
C LEU A 2 -10.21 -7.34 -36.84
N PHE A 3 -9.11 -7.36 -36.08
CA PHE A 3 -9.12 -6.91 -34.67
C PHE A 3 -9.17 -5.39 -34.49
N LEU A 4 -8.65 -4.62 -35.45
CA LEU A 4 -8.68 -3.16 -35.43
C LEU A 4 -10.10 -2.63 -35.67
N PHE A 5 -10.87 -3.30 -36.52
CA PHE A 5 -12.24 -2.90 -36.88
C PHE A 5 -13.21 -2.97 -35.67
N LYS A 6 -13.09 -4.00 -34.82
CA LYS A 6 -13.95 -4.15 -33.63
C LYS A 6 -13.71 -3.08 -32.55
N ALA A 7 -12.46 -2.64 -32.39
CA ALA A 7 -12.12 -1.62 -31.39
C ALA A 7 -12.70 -0.25 -31.76
N GLN A 8 -12.72 0.08 -33.05
CA GLN A 8 -13.26 1.34 -33.55
C GLN A 8 -14.78 1.43 -33.38
N GLU A 9 -15.51 0.36 -33.66
CA GLU A 9 -16.97 0.31 -33.47
C GLU A 9 -17.35 0.51 -32.00
N LEU A 10 -16.65 -0.16 -31.07
CA LEU A 10 -16.88 0.00 -29.64
C LEU A 10 -16.57 1.43 -29.18
N HIS A 11 -15.45 2.00 -29.65
CA HIS A 11 -15.07 3.36 -29.31
C HIS A 11 -16.14 4.37 -29.77
N ARG A 12 -16.73 4.16 -30.94
CA ARG A 12 -17.78 5.01 -31.51
C ARG A 12 -19.08 4.99 -30.71
N VAL A 13 -19.46 3.82 -30.19
CA VAL A 13 -20.63 3.67 -29.31
C VAL A 13 -20.39 4.33 -27.94
N LEU A 14 -19.17 4.26 -27.41
CA LEU A 14 -18.82 4.78 -26.08
C LEU A 14 -18.43 6.27 -26.05
N GLN A 15 -18.00 6.84 -27.18
CA GLN A 15 -17.57 8.24 -27.29
C GLN A 15 -18.53 9.27 -26.68
N PRO A 16 -19.88 9.19 -26.85
CA PRO A 16 -20.78 10.18 -26.25
C PRO A 16 -20.94 10.03 -24.72
N PHE A 17 -20.55 8.90 -24.14
CA PHE A 17 -20.73 8.61 -22.71
C PHE A 17 -19.45 8.76 -21.88
N LEU A 18 -18.28 8.74 -22.53
CA LEU A 18 -16.97 8.82 -21.87
C LEU A 18 -16.20 10.04 -22.35
N LEU A 19 -15.83 10.91 -21.41
CA LEU A 19 -14.86 11.98 -21.66
C LEU A 19 -13.46 11.49 -21.25
N CYS A 20 -12.60 11.28 -22.24
CA CYS A 20 -11.18 10.98 -22.03
C CYS A 20 -10.36 12.08 -22.71
N ARG A 21 -9.43 12.71 -21.98
CA ARG A 21 -8.47 13.67 -22.53
C ARG A 21 -7.08 13.35 -22.01
N PHE A 22 -6.08 13.57 -22.86
CA PHE A 22 -4.69 13.42 -22.45
C PHE A 22 -4.16 14.76 -21.92
N LYS A 23 -3.29 14.71 -20.90
CA LYS A 23 -2.68 15.92 -20.32
C LYS A 23 -1.96 16.75 -21.38
N ASP A 24 -1.33 16.08 -22.34
CA ASP A 24 -0.61 16.68 -23.47
C ASP A 24 -1.55 17.45 -24.44
N GLU A 25 -2.84 17.11 -24.49
CA GLU A 25 -3.84 17.80 -25.32
C GLU A 25 -4.42 19.05 -24.63
N VAL A 26 -4.38 19.07 -23.30
CA VAL A 26 -5.02 20.11 -22.48
C VAL A 26 -4.03 21.21 -22.08
N GLU A 27 -2.79 20.85 -21.75
CA GLU A 27 -1.79 21.79 -21.24
C GLU A 27 -0.42 21.52 -21.88
N ARG A 28 -0.06 22.37 -22.86
CA ARG A 28 1.14 22.16 -23.70
C ARG A 28 2.46 22.52 -23.02
N ASP A 29 2.39 23.31 -21.95
CA ASP A 29 3.56 23.78 -21.21
C ASP A 29 3.90 22.90 -20.00
N LEU A 30 3.20 21.77 -19.82
CA LEU A 30 3.44 20.85 -18.71
C LEU A 30 4.74 20.05 -18.96
N PRO A 31 5.70 20.04 -18.02
CA PRO A 31 6.89 19.21 -18.13
C PRO A 31 6.53 17.72 -18.15
N LYS A 32 7.26 16.94 -18.96
CA LYS A 32 7.03 15.51 -19.13
C LYS A 32 7.18 14.77 -17.80
N LYS A 33 6.27 13.82 -17.56
CA LYS A 33 6.36 12.89 -16.42
C LYS A 33 7.62 12.05 -16.54
N LEU A 34 8.48 12.11 -15.53
CA LEU A 34 9.65 11.22 -15.40
C LEU A 34 9.30 10.11 -14.40
N GLU A 35 9.44 8.86 -14.83
CA GLU A 35 9.26 7.69 -13.97
C GLU A 35 10.63 7.08 -13.69
N VAL A 36 11.03 7.08 -12.41
CA VAL A 36 12.30 6.51 -11.97
C VAL A 36 12.02 5.37 -11.01
N VAL A 37 12.52 4.18 -11.35
CA VAL A 37 12.43 2.99 -10.49
C VAL A 37 13.65 2.95 -9.59
N VAL A 38 13.45 3.08 -8.29
CA VAL A 38 14.52 3.03 -7.28
C VAL A 38 14.51 1.66 -6.61
N TYR A 39 15.58 0.90 -6.81
CA TYR A 39 15.80 -0.35 -6.09
C TYR A 39 16.43 -0.07 -4.72
N HIS A 40 15.92 -0.71 -3.68
CA HIS A 40 16.42 -0.54 -2.33
C HIS A 40 16.59 -1.90 -1.63
N GLY A 41 17.53 -1.94 -0.69
CA GLY A 41 17.74 -3.09 0.18
C GLY A 41 16.66 -3.23 1.25
N MET A 42 16.72 -4.35 2.00
CA MET A 42 15.92 -4.56 3.20
C MET A 42 16.76 -4.31 4.46
N SER A 43 16.17 -3.66 5.46
CA SER A 43 16.75 -3.54 6.80
C SER A 43 16.85 -4.91 7.51
N SER A 44 17.66 -4.99 8.56
CA SER A 44 17.82 -6.20 9.39
C SER A 44 16.49 -6.69 9.96
N LEU A 45 15.64 -5.77 10.43
CA LEU A 45 14.32 -6.07 10.98
C LEU A 45 13.36 -6.61 9.91
N GLN A 46 13.35 -6.00 8.72
CA GLN A 46 12.55 -6.49 7.59
C GLN A 46 13.00 -7.88 7.14
N LYS A 47 14.30 -8.15 7.07
CA LYS A 47 14.82 -9.50 6.74
C LYS A 47 14.36 -10.56 7.75
N LYS A 48 14.32 -10.22 9.04
CA LYS A 48 13.80 -11.11 10.10
C LYS A 48 12.34 -11.45 9.86
N TYR A 49 11.49 -10.44 9.66
CA TYR A 49 10.07 -10.65 9.36
C TYR A 49 9.86 -11.39 8.05
N TYR A 50 10.58 -11.04 6.99
CA TYR A 50 10.50 -11.69 5.68
C TYR A 50 10.75 -13.21 5.77
N LYS A 51 11.80 -13.62 6.50
CA LYS A 51 12.10 -15.04 6.74
C LYS A 51 10.97 -15.71 7.54
N ALA A 52 10.45 -15.05 8.57
CA ALA A 52 9.35 -15.58 9.39
C ALA A 52 8.06 -15.77 8.55
N ILE A 53 7.69 -14.79 7.72
CA ILE A 53 6.52 -14.86 6.82
C ILE A 53 6.68 -16.01 5.82
N ARG A 54 7.86 -16.13 5.20
CA ARG A 54 8.16 -17.20 4.24
C ARG A 54 8.06 -18.59 4.86
N ASN A 55 8.55 -18.75 6.09
CA ASN A 55 8.49 -20.01 6.83
C ASN A 55 7.14 -20.23 7.55
N LYS A 56 6.19 -19.30 7.41
CA LYS A 56 4.90 -19.28 8.11
C LYS A 56 5.02 -19.33 9.64
N ASP A 57 6.14 -18.89 10.19
CA ASP A 57 6.39 -18.89 11.62
C ASP A 57 5.68 -17.70 12.28
N ARG A 58 4.76 -18.01 13.21
CA ARG A 58 3.95 -17.00 13.91
C ARG A 58 4.63 -16.46 15.17
N SER A 59 5.70 -17.09 15.65
CA SER A 59 6.37 -16.73 16.90
C SER A 59 6.89 -15.29 16.91
N VAL A 60 7.28 -14.78 15.73
CA VAL A 60 7.91 -13.46 15.56
C VAL A 60 6.91 -12.30 15.62
N PHE A 61 5.60 -12.57 15.48
CA PHE A 61 4.55 -11.54 15.35
C PHE A 61 3.88 -11.16 16.68
N GLY A 62 4.33 -11.72 17.80
CA GLY A 62 3.78 -11.48 19.15
C GLY A 62 2.39 -12.10 19.35
N GLN A 63 2.08 -12.49 20.59
CA GLN A 63 0.81 -13.17 20.93
C GLN A 63 -0.43 -12.24 20.97
N HIS A 64 -0.24 -10.92 20.90
CA HIS A 64 -1.28 -9.93 21.22
C HIS A 64 -1.93 -9.22 20.02
N GLN A 65 -1.68 -9.67 18.79
CA GLN A 65 -2.35 -9.09 17.63
C GLN A 65 -3.35 -10.12 17.10
N GLY A 66 -4.64 -9.75 17.11
CA GLY A 66 -5.75 -10.60 16.71
C GLY A 66 -5.70 -11.05 15.24
N LYS A 67 -6.87 -11.16 14.59
CA LYS A 67 -7.02 -11.68 13.20
C LYS A 67 -6.10 -11.03 12.13
N SER A 68 -5.45 -9.89 12.43
CA SER A 68 -4.53 -9.14 11.54
C SER A 68 -3.22 -9.87 11.18
N ASN A 69 -2.68 -10.69 12.09
CA ASN A 69 -1.40 -11.41 11.88
C ASN A 69 -1.59 -12.84 11.38
N GLN A 70 -2.78 -13.16 10.87
CA GLN A 70 -3.01 -14.43 10.19
C GLN A 70 -2.21 -14.45 8.88
N LEU A 71 -1.27 -15.40 8.79
CA LEU A 71 -0.43 -15.64 7.61
C LEU A 71 -1.21 -16.41 6.51
N THR A 72 -2.51 -16.14 6.35
CA THR A 72 -3.37 -16.76 5.32
C THR A 72 -3.05 -16.19 3.94
N ASN A 73 -2.83 -14.88 3.85
CA ASN A 73 -2.39 -14.21 2.62
C ASN A 73 -0.91 -13.80 2.72
N ILE A 74 -0.01 -14.72 2.38
CA ILE A 74 1.44 -14.51 2.45
C ILE A 74 1.88 -13.33 1.59
N GLN A 75 1.33 -13.19 0.37
CA GLN A 75 1.73 -12.13 -0.56
C GLN A 75 1.46 -10.74 0.03
N LEU A 76 0.31 -10.56 0.67
CA LEU A 76 -0.04 -9.31 1.34
C LEU A 76 0.90 -9.00 2.51
N GLN A 77 1.25 -10.00 3.31
CA GLN A 77 2.15 -9.80 4.45
C GLN A 77 3.59 -9.47 4.00
N LEU A 78 4.07 -10.10 2.91
CA LEU A 78 5.37 -9.74 2.33
C LEU A 78 5.40 -8.28 1.85
N ARG A 79 4.31 -7.78 1.24
CA ARG A 79 4.20 -6.35 0.86
C ARG A 79 4.26 -5.43 2.08
N LYS A 80 3.52 -5.74 3.15
CA LYS A 80 3.56 -4.96 4.40
C LYS A 80 4.96 -4.89 5.02
N CYS A 81 5.70 -5.99 4.98
CA CYS A 81 7.08 -6.06 5.48
C CYS A 81 8.02 -5.09 4.77
N VAL A 82 7.90 -5.00 3.44
CA VAL A 82 8.72 -4.09 2.64
C VAL A 82 8.29 -2.63 2.84
N CYS A 83 6.99 -2.35 2.95
CA CYS A 83 6.50 -0.99 3.23
C CYS A 83 7.04 -0.47 4.56
N HIS A 84 6.75 -1.16 5.67
CA HIS A 84 7.20 -0.72 6.98
C HIS A 84 7.10 -1.83 8.05
N PRO A 85 8.20 -2.20 8.73
CA PRO A 85 8.20 -3.32 9.68
C PRO A 85 7.36 -3.08 10.95
N TYR A 86 7.06 -1.83 11.34
CA TYR A 86 6.21 -1.56 12.51
C TYR A 86 4.73 -1.89 12.29
N LEU A 87 4.30 -2.20 11.06
CA LEU A 87 2.95 -2.71 10.79
C LEU A 87 2.66 -4.07 11.46
N PHE A 88 3.71 -4.81 11.85
CA PHE A 88 3.61 -6.10 12.54
C PHE A 88 3.76 -6.00 14.05
N ASN A 89 4.19 -4.86 14.57
CA ASN A 89 4.37 -4.63 16.00
C ASN A 89 4.09 -3.16 16.27
N GLU A 90 2.85 -2.87 16.65
CA GLU A 90 2.40 -1.53 17.06
C GLU A 90 2.40 -1.44 18.60
N PRO A 91 3.52 -1.11 19.27
CA PRO A 91 3.48 -0.71 20.67
C PRO A 91 2.87 0.69 20.84
N ARG A 92 2.83 1.50 19.76
CA ARG A 92 2.71 2.95 19.83
C ARG A 92 1.39 3.53 19.34
N ARG A 93 0.30 2.77 19.19
CA ARG A 93 -1.05 3.39 19.03
C ARG A 93 -1.79 3.58 20.36
N ARG A 94 -1.38 2.85 21.40
CA ARG A 94 -2.02 2.91 22.72
C ARG A 94 -1.56 4.10 23.57
N LEU A 95 -0.33 4.57 23.37
CA LEU A 95 0.28 5.61 24.20
C LEU A 95 -0.19 7.03 23.87
N TRP A 96 -0.42 7.37 22.59
CA TRP A 96 -0.91 8.71 22.21
C TRP A 96 -2.35 8.97 22.64
N PHE A 97 -3.22 7.94 22.63
CA PHE A 97 -4.59 8.05 23.12
C PHE A 97 -4.67 8.14 24.66
N GLN A 98 -3.72 7.52 25.37
CA GLN A 98 -3.70 7.56 26.83
C GLN A 98 -3.11 8.87 27.39
N SER A 99 -2.16 9.50 26.67
CA SER A 99 -1.60 10.78 27.10
C SER A 99 -2.60 11.94 26.99
N GLU A 100 -3.48 11.93 25.97
CA GLU A 100 -4.53 12.94 25.83
C GLU A 100 -5.64 12.78 26.89
N ALA A 101 -6.04 11.55 27.18
CA ALA A 101 -7.03 11.25 28.23
C ALA A 101 -6.51 11.61 29.64
N ALA A 102 -5.20 11.44 29.90
CA ALA A 102 -4.58 11.83 31.17
C ALA A 102 -4.46 13.36 31.33
N ALA A 103 -4.21 14.09 30.24
CA ALA A 103 -4.13 15.56 30.26
C ALA A 103 -5.50 16.23 30.50
N GLN A 104 -6.60 15.61 30.05
CA GLN A 104 -7.96 16.13 30.26
C GLN A 104 -8.48 15.96 31.70
N LEU A 105 -7.91 15.05 32.49
CA LEU A 105 -8.32 14.84 33.89
C LEU A 105 -7.63 15.78 34.89
N GLN A 106 -6.61 16.54 34.48
CA GLN A 106 -5.87 17.47 35.35
C GLN A 106 -6.38 18.93 35.27
N THR A 107 -7.42 19.20 34.48
CA THR A 107 -8.01 20.56 34.35
C THR A 107 -9.42 20.66 34.95
N ARG A 108 -9.74 19.82 35.94
CA ARG A 108 -10.97 19.92 36.74
C ARG A 108 -10.65 19.97 38.22
#